data_AF-A0A538M0W7-F1
#
_entry.id   AF-A0A538M0W7-F1
#
_cell.length_a   1.000
_cell.length_b   1.000
_cell.length_c   1.000
_cell.angle_alpha   90.00
_cell.angle_beta   90.00
_cell.angle_gamma   90.00
#
_symmetry.space_group_name_H-M   'P 1'
#
loop_
_entity.id
_entity.type
_entity.pdbx_description
1 polymer ?
#
loop_
_entity_poly.entity_id
_entity_poly.type
_entity_poly.pdbx_seq_one_letter_code
_entity_poly.pdbx_strand_id
1 'polypeptide(L)'
;MSTSPADFNAQIIDEFHANEGRVGGMFEGMPLLLLHHTGAKSGKNRINPLAYQSDDGRYVVFASKGGAPTNPDWYYNLKAQPNVTIEVGTDRIDVIASE
;
A
#
# COMPACT_ATOMS: atom_id res chain seq x y z
N MET A 1 -23.28 -5.12 -9.07
CA MET A 1 -21.87 -5.35 -9.45
C MET A 1 -21.11 -5.55 -8.16
N SER A 2 -20.59 -6.75 -7.90
CA SER A 2 -19.80 -7.02 -6.69
C SER A 2 -18.40 -6.48 -6.92
N THR A 3 -18.04 -5.35 -6.30
CA THR A 3 -16.64 -4.91 -6.22
C THR A 3 -15.97 -5.74 -5.15
N SER A 4 -15.26 -6.79 -5.56
CA SER A 4 -14.40 -7.49 -4.60
C SER A 4 -13.32 -6.54 -4.09
N PRO A 5 -12.71 -6.79 -2.91
CA PRO A 5 -11.57 -5.99 -2.46
C PRO A 5 -10.40 -5.95 -3.46
N ALA A 6 -10.26 -7.00 -4.28
CA ALA A 6 -9.26 -7.03 -5.35
C ALA A 6 -9.61 -6.06 -6.47
N ASP A 7 -10.88 -6.02 -6.89
CA ASP A 7 -11.35 -5.08 -7.93
C ASP A 7 -11.23 -3.63 -7.46
N PHE A 8 -11.49 -3.39 -6.17
CA PHE A 8 -11.34 -2.07 -5.56
C PHE A 8 -9.88 -1.60 -5.55
N ASN A 9 -8.94 -2.45 -5.11
CA ASN A 9 -7.52 -2.09 -5.13
C ASN A 9 -7.01 -1.85 -6.55
N ALA A 10 -7.45 -2.65 -7.53
CA ALA A 10 -7.05 -2.47 -8.93
C ALA A 10 -7.45 -1.08 -9.44
N GLN A 11 -8.69 -0.64 -9.19
CA GLN A 11 -9.16 0.70 -9.58
C GLN A 11 -8.32 1.81 -8.97
N ILE A 12 -7.98 1.71 -7.68
CA ILE A 12 -7.15 2.71 -7.01
C ILE A 12 -5.73 2.74 -7.60
N ILE A 13 -5.16 1.58 -7.92
CA ILE A 13 -3.83 1.48 -8.52
C ILE A 13 -3.84 2.12 -9.91
N ASP A 14 -4.84 1.81 -10.74
CA ASP A 14 -4.96 2.39 -12.07
C ASP A 14 -5.11 3.92 -12.01
N GLU A 15 -5.94 4.44 -11.10
CA GLU A 15 -6.10 5.88 -10.89
C GLU A 15 -4.81 6.53 -10.38
N PHE A 16 -4.13 5.90 -9.42
CA PHE A 16 -2.85 6.34 -8.90
C PHE A 16 -1.81 6.48 -10.03
N HIS A 17 -1.71 5.48 -10.90
CA HIS A 17 -0.79 5.50 -12.05
C HIS A 17 -1.18 6.55 -13.09
N ALA A 18 -2.47 6.70 -13.38
CA ALA A 18 -2.96 7.67 -14.35
C ALA A 18 -2.75 9.14 -13.91
N ASN A 19 -2.70 9.39 -12.60
CA ASN A 19 -2.73 10.73 -12.01
C ASN A 19 -1.47 11.07 -11.18
N GLU A 20 -0.34 10.40 -11.46
CA GLU A 20 0.96 10.67 -10.82
C GLU A 20 0.89 10.59 -9.29
N GLY A 21 0.22 9.55 -8.79
CA GLY A 21 0.09 9.24 -7.37
C GLY A 21 -1.09 9.88 -6.65
N ARG A 22 -2.00 10.55 -7.37
CA ARG A 22 -3.20 11.18 -6.79
C ARG A 22 -4.43 10.33 -7.06
N VAL A 23 -5.29 10.17 -6.06
CA VAL A 23 -6.53 9.40 -6.16
C VAL A 23 -7.65 10.20 -5.49
N GLY A 24 -8.82 10.26 -6.12
CA GLY A 24 -9.99 10.96 -5.61
C GLY A 24 -10.79 10.15 -4.58
N GLY A 25 -12.06 10.53 -4.40
CA GLY A 25 -13.01 9.83 -3.54
C GLY A 25 -12.52 9.80 -2.09
N MET A 26 -12.44 8.60 -1.49
CA MET A 26 -12.03 8.48 -0.09
C MET A 26 -10.56 8.82 0.17
N PHE A 27 -9.74 8.96 -0.87
CA PHE A 27 -8.33 9.34 -0.75
C PHE A 27 -8.03 10.77 -1.21
N GLU A 28 -9.06 11.54 -1.57
CA GLU A 28 -8.87 12.89 -2.07
C GLU A 28 -8.12 13.76 -1.06
N GLY A 29 -7.02 14.39 -1.53
CA GLY A 29 -6.16 15.24 -0.70
C GLY A 29 -5.24 14.49 0.26
N MET A 30 -5.23 13.15 0.27
CA MET A 30 -4.34 12.35 1.12
C MET A 30 -3.12 11.82 0.37
N PRO A 31 -1.93 11.81 0.99
CA PRO A 31 -0.76 11.15 0.42
C PRO A 31 -0.98 9.63 0.37
N LEU A 32 -0.83 9.06 -0.82
CA LEU A 32 -0.89 7.63 -1.07
C LEU A 32 0.46 7.10 -1.54
N LEU A 33 0.74 5.85 -1.18
CA LEU A 33 1.79 5.05 -1.79
C LEU A 33 1.24 3.69 -2.19
N LEU A 34 1.87 3.05 -3.18
CA LEU A 34 1.61 1.65 -3.50
C LEU A 34 2.70 0.77 -2.89
N LEU A 35 2.31 -0.13 -2.00
CA LEU A 35 3.22 -1.10 -1.39
C LEU A 35 3.26 -2.39 -2.22
N HIS A 36 4.42 -2.72 -2.77
CA HIS A 36 4.69 -4.03 -3.38
C HIS A 36 5.26 -4.98 -2.32
N HIS A 37 4.64 -6.14 -2.15
CA HIS A 37 5.11 -7.14 -1.18
C HIS A 37 4.83 -8.57 -1.63
N THR A 38 5.52 -9.51 -0.98
CA THR A 38 5.36 -10.95 -1.22
C THR A 38 4.51 -11.57 -0.11
N GLY A 39 3.44 -12.25 -0.47
CA GLY A 39 2.60 -12.94 0.50
C GLY A 39 3.38 -14.03 1.25
N ALA A 40 3.59 -13.87 2.56
CA ALA A 40 4.48 -14.71 3.39
C ALA A 40 4.18 -16.21 3.30
N LYS A 41 2.89 -16.58 3.19
CA LYS A 41 2.45 -17.98 3.05
C LYS A 41 2.39 -18.44 1.60
N SER A 42 2.11 -17.52 0.67
CA SER A 42 1.73 -17.85 -0.71
C SER A 42 2.85 -17.67 -1.73
N GLY A 43 3.88 -16.89 -1.41
CA GLY A 43 4.92 -16.48 -2.35
C GLY A 43 4.45 -15.53 -3.46
N LYS A 44 3.16 -15.15 -3.50
CA LYS A 44 2.60 -14.30 -4.55
C LYS A 44 2.93 -12.84 -4.32
N ASN A 45 3.34 -12.15 -5.39
CA ASN A 45 3.47 -10.70 -5.40
C ASN A 45 2.09 -10.04 -5.30
N ARG A 46 2.01 -8.96 -4.52
CA ARG A 46 0.79 -8.21 -4.23
C ARG A 46 1.10 -6.72 -4.17
N ILE A 47 0.10 -5.93 -4.49
CA ILE A 47 0.15 -4.47 -4.39
C ILE A 47 -0.99 -4.01 -3.49
N ASN A 48 -0.69 -3.14 -2.53
CA ASN A 48 -1.66 -2.52 -1.64
C ASN A 48 -1.51 -1.00 -1.67
N PRO A 49 -2.57 -0.24 -2.04
CA PRO A 49 -2.57 1.21 -1.84
C PRO A 49 -2.72 1.54 -0.35
N LEU A 50 -1.86 2.41 0.17
CA LEU A 50 -1.80 2.79 1.58
C LEU A 50 -1.64 4.31 1.73
N ALA A 51 -2.47 4.90 2.60
CA ALA A 51 -2.20 6.26 3.07
C ALA A 51 -0.91 6.25 3.90
N TYR A 52 -0.11 7.30 3.79
CA TYR A 52 1.14 7.43 4.52
C TYR A 52 1.35 8.84 5.08
N GLN A 53 2.26 8.94 6.05
CA GLN A 53 2.84 10.20 6.52
C GLN A 53 4.34 10.20 6.27
N SER A 54 4.87 11.31 5.76
CA SER A 54 6.31 11.51 5.67
C SER A 54 6.88 11.93 7.03
N ASP A 55 7.99 11.32 7.41
CA ASP A 55 8.68 11.62 8.68
C ASP A 55 10.20 11.48 8.50
N ASP A 56 10.89 12.62 8.35
CA ASP A 56 12.36 12.69 8.22
C ASP A 56 12.94 11.67 7.20
N GLY A 57 12.45 11.74 5.96
CA GLY A 57 12.87 10.83 4.88
C GLY A 57 12.28 9.41 4.96
N ARG A 58 11.42 9.12 5.93
CA ARG A 58 10.69 7.85 6.05
C ARG A 58 9.25 7.98 5.60
N TYR A 59 8.66 6.84 5.23
CA TYR A 59 7.26 6.69 4.88
C TYR A 59 6.57 5.84 5.95
N VAL A 60 5.75 6.48 6.78
CA VAL A 60 5.02 5.82 7.86
C VAL A 60 3.65 5.39 7.34
N VAL A 61 3.39 4.08 7.35
CA VAL A 61 2.11 3.49 6.94
C VAL A 61 1.37 2.88 8.14
N PHE A 62 0.04 2.85 8.06
CA PHE A 62 -0.81 2.47 9.19
C PHE A 62 -1.49 1.12 8.93
N ALA A 63 -1.16 0.11 9.73
CA ALA A 63 -1.75 -1.23 9.68
C ALA A 63 -3.18 -1.28 10.29
N SER A 64 -4.00 -0.25 10.04
CA SER A 64 -5.28 -0.04 10.73
C SER A 64 -6.40 -0.98 10.27
N LYS A 65 -6.40 -1.39 8.99
CA LYS A 65 -7.44 -2.24 8.38
C LYS A 65 -8.87 -1.76 8.71
N GLY A 66 -9.09 -0.44 8.72
CA GLY A 66 -10.39 0.15 9.07
C GLY A 66 -10.84 -0.11 10.52
N GLY A 67 -9.91 -0.35 11.44
CA GLY A 67 -10.21 -0.65 12.84
C GLY A 67 -10.58 -2.11 13.11
N ALA A 68 -10.38 -3.01 12.14
CA ALA A 68 -10.62 -4.43 12.34
C ALA A 68 -9.77 -5.01 13.49
N PRO A 69 -10.24 -6.06 14.19
CA PRO A 69 -9.54 -6.64 15.34
C PRO A 69 -8.26 -7.42 14.97
N THR A 70 -7.90 -7.47 13.69
CA THR A 70 -6.72 -8.18 13.18
C THR A 70 -5.96 -7.27 12.23
N ASN A 71 -4.64 -7.41 12.21
CA ASN A 71 -3.80 -6.69 11.27
C ASN A 71 -4.09 -7.12 9.82
N PRO A 72 -3.81 -6.27 8.81
CA PRO A 72 -3.94 -6.63 7.41
C PRO A 72 -2.84 -7.62 7.00
N ASP A 73 -3.10 -8.44 5.98
CA ASP A 73 -2.15 -9.48 5.56
C ASP A 73 -0.78 -8.91 5.17
N TRP A 74 -0.75 -7.70 4.57
CA TRP A 74 0.50 -7.04 4.21
C TRP A 74 1.39 -6.76 5.43
N TYR A 75 0.82 -6.52 6.62
CA TYR A 75 1.61 -6.31 7.84
C TYR A 75 2.44 -7.56 8.17
N TYR A 76 1.80 -8.73 8.14
CA TYR A 76 2.49 -10.00 8.38
C TYR A 76 3.49 -10.33 7.26
N ASN A 77 3.21 -9.91 6.03
CA ASN A 77 4.14 -10.08 4.91
C ASN A 77 5.41 -9.25 5.10
N LEU A 78 5.30 -7.98 5.50
CA LEU A 78 6.45 -7.12 5.78
C LEU A 78 7.30 -7.66 6.93
N LYS A 79 6.68 -8.20 7.99
CA LYS A 79 7.43 -8.84 9.09
C LYS A 79 8.24 -10.05 8.64
N ALA A 80 7.74 -10.78 7.65
CA ALA A 80 8.44 -11.95 7.11
C ALA A 80 9.49 -11.57 6.06
N GLN A 81 9.22 -10.55 5.23
CA GLN A 81 10.06 -10.10 4.12
C GLN A 81 10.07 -8.56 4.09
N PRO A 82 10.99 -7.90 4.82
CA PRO A 82 10.97 -6.45 4.99
C PRO A 82 11.56 -5.67 3.82
N ASN A 83 12.37 -6.30 2.96
CA ASN A 83 12.89 -5.67 1.75
C ASN A 83 11.76 -5.61 0.71
N VAL A 84 11.24 -4.42 0.47
CA VAL A 84 10.07 -4.19 -0.38
C VAL A 84 10.28 -2.98 -1.27
N THR A 85 9.38 -2.81 -2.24
CA THR A 85 9.37 -1.64 -3.11
C THR A 85 8.09 -0.86 -2.87
N ILE A 86 8.20 0.46 -2.85
CA ILE A 86 7.06 1.38 -2.82
C ILE A 86 7.03 2.24 -4.08
N GLU A 87 5.83 2.68 -4.46
CA GLU A 87 5.66 3.76 -5.42
C GLU A 87 5.09 4.99 -4.72
N VAL A 88 5.69 6.15 -4.97
CA VAL A 88 5.30 7.45 -4.39
C VAL A 88 5.29 8.48 -5.51
N GLY A 89 4.12 9.02 -5.86
CA GLY A 89 3.99 9.84 -7.06
C GLY A 89 4.38 9.04 -8.30
N THR A 90 5.41 9.50 -9.02
CA THR A 90 5.99 8.79 -10.18
C THR A 90 7.25 8.00 -9.85
N ASP A 91 7.72 8.06 -8.61
CA ASP A 91 8.94 7.40 -8.18
C ASP A 91 8.69 5.98 -7.70
N ARG A 92 9.67 5.10 -7.94
CA ARG A 92 9.69 3.74 -7.42
C ARG A 92 10.96 3.53 -6.60
N ILE A 93 10.80 3.13 -5.34
CA ILE A 93 11.86 3.19 -4.32
C ILE A 93 11.93 1.86 -3.59
N ASP A 94 13.13 1.28 -3.51
CA ASP A 94 13.38 0.12 -2.65
C ASP A 94 13.60 0.58 -1.19
N VAL A 95 12.90 -0.06 -0.27
CA VAL A 95 12.88 0.30 1.16
C VAL A 95 12.94 -0.95 2.04
N ILE A 96 13.30 -0.73 3.30
CA ILE A 96 13.27 -1.77 4.34
C ILE A 96 12.20 -1.38 5.35
N ALA A 97 11.20 -2.24 5.55
CA ALA A 97 10.16 -2.04 6.54
C ALA A 97 10.65 -2.36 7.96
N SER A 98 10.28 -1.51 8.92
CA SER A 98 10.49 -1.71 10.36
C SER A 98 9.25 -1.24 11.14
N GLU A 99 8.99 -1.85 12.31
CA GLU A 99 7.92 -1.44 13.24
C GLU A 99 8.47 -0.68 14.45
#